data_AF-A0A9N9JWQ2-F1
#
_entry.id   AF-A0A9N9JWQ2-F1
#
_cell.length_a   1.000
_cell.length_b   1.000
_cell.length_c   1.000
_cell.angle_alpha   90.00
_cell.angle_beta   90.00
_cell.angle_gamma   90.00
#
_symmetry.space_group_name_H-M   'P 1'
#
loop_
_entity.id
_entity.type
_entity.pdbx_description
1 polymer ?
#
loop_
_entity_poly.entity_id
_entity_poly.type
_entity_poly.pdbx_seq_one_letter_code
_entity_poly.pdbx_strand_id
1 'polypeptide(L)'
;DPREYVESLMNLHVKYMNVCQKVFINDAAFVAAVDKAFRTIINDTSIAHSPEVLARYCDVLLKKTHKGGFSEQEIEDKLDRMIVLFKYIDDKDVYQKFYSRMLAKRLIYGNSVSDEAELQKMFTDITLSAEINGKFSEYTKKNINGEN
;
A
#
# COMPACT_ATOMS: atom_id res chain seq x y z
N ASP A 1 -5.24 6.81 -15.58
CA ASP A 1 -6.01 6.70 -14.32
C ASP A 1 -5.05 6.23 -13.20
N PRO A 2 -5.07 6.78 -11.97
CA PRO A 2 -4.26 6.30 -10.84
C PRO A 2 -4.36 4.79 -10.58
N ARG A 3 -5.54 4.17 -10.76
CA ARG A 3 -5.72 2.72 -10.61
C ARG A 3 -4.99 1.95 -11.70
N GLU A 4 -5.19 2.36 -12.95
CA GLU A 4 -4.54 1.74 -14.11
C GLU A 4 -3.01 1.84 -14.04
N TYR A 5 -2.49 2.97 -13.53
CA TYR A 5 -1.06 3.16 -13.27
C TYR A 5 -0.52 2.11 -12.28
N VAL A 6 -1.15 1.97 -11.12
CA VAL A 6 -0.69 1.02 -10.09
C VAL A 6 -0.82 -0.43 -10.56
N GLU A 7 -1.92 -0.79 -11.22
CA GLU A 7 -2.11 -2.14 -11.76
C GLU A 7 -1.09 -2.46 -12.87
N SER A 8 -0.80 -1.50 -13.74
CA SER A 8 0.25 -1.64 -14.77
C SER A 8 1.62 -1.84 -14.13
N LEU A 9 1.92 -1.09 -13.07
CA LEU A 9 3.19 -1.19 -12.33
C LEU A 9 3.35 -2.55 -11.65
N MET A 10 2.31 -3.08 -11.02
CA MET A 10 2.31 -4.45 -10.46
C MET A 10 2.55 -5.50 -11.55
N ASN A 11 1.84 -5.41 -12.66
CA ASN A 11 1.97 -6.36 -13.77
C ASN A 11 3.36 -6.30 -14.40
N LEU A 12 3.93 -5.10 -14.53
CA LEU A 12 5.28 -4.89 -15.02
C LEU A 12 6.33 -5.52 -14.09
N HIS A 13 6.14 -5.38 -12.77
CA HIS A 13 7.03 -5.96 -11.77
C HIS A 13 7.04 -7.48 -11.88
N VAL A 14 5.86 -8.10 -11.87
CA VAL A 14 5.68 -9.54 -12.03
C VAL A 14 6.30 -10.02 -13.35
N LYS A 15 6.11 -9.29 -14.45
CA LYS A 15 6.69 -9.64 -15.75
C LYS A 15 8.21 -9.70 -15.69
N TYR A 16 8.87 -8.66 -15.18
CA TYR A 16 10.34 -8.62 -15.16
C TYR A 16 10.97 -9.52 -14.11
N MET A 17 10.31 -9.73 -12.96
CA MET A 17 10.76 -10.74 -11.99
C MET A 17 10.65 -12.16 -12.57
N ASN A 18 9.58 -12.46 -13.32
CA ASN A 18 9.48 -13.73 -14.04
C ASN A 18 10.58 -13.91 -15.09
N VAL A 19 10.98 -12.84 -15.78
CA VAL A 19 12.13 -12.89 -16.71
C VAL A 19 13.42 -13.18 -15.95
N CYS A 20 13.66 -12.50 -14.82
CA CYS A 20 14.82 -12.78 -13.95
C CYS A 20 14.84 -14.25 -13.52
N GLN A 21 13.70 -14.79 -13.09
CA GLN A 21 13.60 -16.17 -12.64
C GLN A 21 13.78 -17.18 -13.77
N LYS A 22 13.06 -17.02 -14.89
CA LYS A 22 12.97 -18.04 -15.94
C LYS A 22 14.14 -18.02 -16.92
N VAL A 23 14.68 -16.84 -17.22
CA VAL A 23 15.72 -16.65 -18.23
C VAL A 23 17.09 -16.54 -17.58
N PHE A 24 17.18 -15.76 -16.49
CA PHE A 24 18.45 -15.45 -15.84
C PHE A 24 18.66 -16.25 -14.54
N ILE A 25 17.77 -17.21 -14.21
CA ILE A 25 17.89 -18.10 -13.05
C ILE A 25 18.12 -17.31 -11.75
N ASN A 26 17.39 -16.19 -11.59
CA ASN A 26 17.53 -15.25 -10.47
C ASN A 26 18.95 -14.70 -10.28
N ASP A 27 19.70 -14.50 -11.36
CA ASP A 27 20.98 -13.80 -11.30
C ASP A 27 20.84 -12.45 -10.57
N ALA A 28 21.69 -12.25 -9.58
CA ALA A 28 21.59 -11.13 -8.65
C ALA A 28 21.76 -9.77 -9.35
N ALA A 29 22.54 -9.69 -10.42
CA ALA A 29 22.74 -8.44 -11.15
C ALA A 29 21.46 -8.02 -11.90
N PHE A 30 20.73 -8.98 -12.48
CA PHE A 30 19.46 -8.71 -13.15
C PHE A 30 18.35 -8.35 -12.16
N VAL A 31 18.28 -9.04 -11.02
CA VAL A 31 17.33 -8.67 -9.94
C VAL A 31 17.63 -7.25 -9.44
N ALA A 32 18.89 -6.93 -9.16
CA ALA A 32 19.29 -5.60 -8.71
C ALA A 32 19.00 -4.51 -9.77
N ALA A 33 19.13 -4.82 -11.06
CA ALA A 33 18.77 -3.92 -12.14
C ALA A 33 17.26 -3.64 -12.18
N VAL A 34 16.42 -4.66 -11.98
CA VAL A 34 14.97 -4.49 -11.86
C VAL A 34 14.64 -3.64 -10.64
N ASP A 35 15.21 -3.95 -9.48
CA ASP A 35 14.98 -3.19 -8.24
C ASP A 35 15.35 -1.70 -8.41
N LYS A 36 16.50 -1.42 -9.03
CA LYS A 36 16.94 -0.05 -9.33
C LYS A 36 15.97 0.67 -10.28
N ALA A 37 15.50 -0.02 -11.31
CA ALA A 37 14.53 0.55 -12.25
C ALA A 37 13.20 0.87 -11.55
N PHE A 38 12.68 -0.03 -10.71
CA PHE A 38 11.44 0.22 -9.96
C PHE A 38 11.57 1.35 -8.94
N ARG A 39 12.70 1.44 -8.24
CA ARG A 39 12.99 2.60 -7.36
C ARG A 39 13.03 3.90 -8.14
N THR A 40 13.58 3.90 -9.36
CA THR A 40 13.59 5.11 -10.20
C THR A 40 12.18 5.48 -10.65
N ILE A 41 11.41 4.53 -11.18
CA ILE A 41 10.06 4.78 -11.70
C ILE A 41 9.10 5.23 -10.60
N ILE A 42 9.16 4.60 -9.43
CA ILE A 42 8.24 4.90 -8.32
C ILE A 42 8.56 6.27 -7.73
N ASN A 43 9.83 6.67 -7.63
CA ASN A 43 10.17 7.96 -7.03
C ASN A 43 10.28 9.10 -8.05
N ASP A 44 9.92 8.88 -9.32
CA ASP A 44 9.88 9.93 -10.33
C ASP A 44 8.62 10.81 -10.17
N THR A 45 8.81 11.94 -9.50
CA THR A 45 7.75 12.92 -9.24
C THR A 45 7.27 13.66 -10.49
N SER A 46 7.97 13.55 -11.62
CA SER A 46 7.53 14.15 -12.89
C SER A 46 6.45 13.33 -13.59
N ILE A 47 6.38 12.03 -13.30
CA ILE A 47 5.41 11.10 -13.89
C ILE A 47 4.17 10.98 -13.01
N ALA A 48 4.37 10.81 -11.70
CA ALA A 48 3.28 10.66 -10.74
C ALA A 48 3.72 11.04 -9.32
N HIS A 49 2.77 11.50 -8.50
CA HIS A 49 2.95 11.53 -7.04
C HIS A 49 2.80 10.11 -6.47
N SER A 50 3.70 9.20 -6.84
CA SER A 50 3.56 7.76 -6.60
C SER A 50 3.31 7.38 -5.14
N PRO A 51 3.95 7.99 -4.12
CA PRO A 51 3.64 7.66 -2.72
C PRO A 51 2.17 7.92 -2.39
N GLU A 52 1.61 9.03 -2.87
CA GLU A 52 0.21 9.38 -2.67
C GLU A 52 -0.71 8.46 -3.50
N VAL A 53 -0.37 8.21 -4.77
CA VAL A 53 -1.15 7.36 -5.68
C VAL A 53 -1.25 5.93 -5.15
N LEU A 54 -0.14 5.37 -4.67
CA LEU A 54 -0.09 4.04 -4.07
C LEU A 54 -0.94 3.96 -2.80
N ALA A 55 -0.90 5.00 -1.94
CA ALA A 55 -1.75 5.06 -0.75
C ALA A 55 -3.25 5.15 -1.11
N ARG A 56 -3.59 5.93 -2.15
CA ARG A 56 -4.97 6.05 -2.64
C ARG A 56 -5.49 4.73 -3.23
N TYR A 57 -4.63 3.97 -3.91
CA TYR A 57 -5.01 2.66 -4.44
C TYR A 57 -5.37 1.68 -3.33
N CYS A 58 -4.56 1.62 -2.26
CA CYS A 58 -4.91 0.84 -1.06
C CYS A 58 -6.24 1.27 -0.45
N ASP A 59 -6.50 2.58 -0.35
CA ASP A 59 -7.78 3.11 0.16
C ASP A 59 -8.98 2.68 -0.70
N VAL A 60 -8.83 2.63 -2.03
CA VAL A 60 -9.88 2.14 -2.93
C VAL A 60 -10.17 0.65 -2.71
N LEU A 61 -9.13 -0.17 -2.53
CA LEU A 61 -9.29 -1.61 -2.28
C LEU A 61 -9.95 -1.90 -0.92
N LEU A 62 -9.66 -1.09 0.09
CA LEU A 62 -10.16 -1.28 1.47
C LEU A 62 -11.52 -0.62 1.75
N LYS A 63 -12.11 0.07 0.77
CA LYS A 63 -13.43 0.69 0.90
C LYS A 63 -14.55 -0.30 0.66
N LYS A 64 -15.53 -0.34 1.58
CA LYS A 64 -16.73 -1.19 1.53
C LYS A 64 -17.53 -1.06 0.23
N THR A 65 -17.59 0.16 -0.30
CA THR A 65 -18.21 0.47 -1.59
C THR A 65 -17.19 0.53 -2.71
N HIS A 66 -16.30 -0.46 -2.83
CA HIS A 66 -15.52 -0.56 -4.06
C HIS A 66 -16.53 -0.72 -5.21
N LYS A 67 -16.39 0.08 -6.26
CA LYS A 67 -17.23 -0.05 -7.45
C LYS A 67 -16.71 -1.16 -8.38
N GLY A 68 -15.73 -1.95 -7.92
CA GLY A 68 -14.89 -2.82 -8.75
C GLY A 68 -15.32 -4.28 -8.78
N GLY A 69 -16.14 -4.74 -7.83
CA GLY A 69 -16.60 -6.13 -7.79
C GLY A 69 -15.54 -7.15 -7.37
N PHE A 70 -14.42 -6.72 -6.79
CA PHE A 70 -13.38 -7.64 -6.32
C PHE A 70 -13.85 -8.51 -5.15
N SER A 71 -13.52 -9.79 -5.20
CA SER A 71 -13.60 -10.71 -4.08
C SER A 71 -12.56 -10.38 -2.99
N GLU A 72 -12.77 -10.88 -1.77
CA GLU A 72 -11.82 -10.72 -0.67
C GLU A 72 -10.42 -11.25 -1.02
N GLN A 73 -10.35 -12.40 -1.71
CA GLN A 73 -9.08 -12.98 -2.17
C GLN A 73 -8.35 -12.07 -3.18
N GLU A 74 -9.07 -11.48 -4.15
CA GLU A 74 -8.44 -10.56 -5.11
C GLU A 74 -7.95 -9.28 -4.44
N ILE A 75 -8.66 -8.83 -3.41
CA ILE A 75 -8.24 -7.70 -2.58
C ILE A 75 -6.93 -8.08 -1.88
N GLU A 76 -6.88 -9.21 -1.17
CA GLU A 76 -5.67 -9.71 -0.50
C GLU A 76 -4.47 -9.85 -1.46
N ASP A 77 -4.65 -10.49 -2.61
CA ASP A 77 -3.60 -10.68 -3.62
C ASP A 77 -3.01 -9.35 -4.13
N LYS A 78 -3.87 -8.35 -4.39
CA LYS A 78 -3.44 -7.02 -4.83
C LYS A 78 -2.70 -6.30 -3.71
N LEU A 79 -3.18 -6.49 -2.49
CA LEU A 79 -2.65 -5.90 -1.29
C LEU A 79 -1.27 -6.45 -0.91
N ASP A 80 -0.96 -7.71 -1.23
CA ASP A 80 0.37 -8.29 -1.12
C ASP A 80 1.34 -7.73 -2.17
N ARG A 81 0.88 -7.57 -3.40
CA ARG A 81 1.68 -6.92 -4.46
C ARG A 81 1.99 -5.46 -4.12
N MET A 82 1.08 -4.76 -3.44
CA MET A 82 1.34 -3.42 -2.94
C MET A 82 2.49 -3.38 -1.93
N ILE A 83 2.63 -4.39 -1.07
CA ILE A 83 3.75 -4.48 -0.10
C ILE A 83 5.08 -4.57 -0.84
N VAL A 84 5.12 -5.27 -1.98
CA VAL A 84 6.34 -5.32 -2.82
C VAL A 84 6.67 -3.95 -3.39
N LEU A 85 5.67 -3.23 -3.92
CA LEU A 85 5.88 -1.89 -4.48
C LEU A 85 6.31 -0.86 -3.40
N PHE A 86 5.79 -1.00 -2.18
CA PHE A 86 6.14 -0.15 -1.05
C PHE A 86 7.66 -0.15 -0.76
N LYS A 87 8.35 -1.28 -0.98
CA LYS A 87 9.81 -1.39 -0.78
C LYS A 87 10.62 -0.40 -1.61
N TYR A 88 10.07 0.05 -2.74
CA TYR A 88 10.74 0.97 -3.65
C TYR A 88 10.43 2.44 -3.37
N ILE A 89 9.51 2.76 -2.46
CA ILE A 89 9.21 4.15 -2.08
C ILE A 89 10.35 4.71 -1.22
N ASP A 90 10.86 5.87 -1.60
CA ASP A 90 11.83 6.65 -0.82
C ASP A 90 11.12 7.46 0.27
N ASP A 91 10.12 8.26 -0.12
CA ASP A 91 9.35 9.15 0.76
C ASP A 91 8.22 8.42 1.49
N LYS A 92 8.61 7.52 2.41
CA LYS A 92 7.66 6.70 3.20
C LYS A 92 6.76 7.52 4.11
N ASP A 93 7.25 8.66 4.61
CA ASP A 93 6.51 9.60 5.44
C ASP A 93 5.35 10.27 4.67
N VAL A 94 5.57 10.58 3.38
CA VAL A 94 4.53 11.08 2.48
C VAL A 94 3.46 10.01 2.27
N TYR A 95 3.86 8.78 1.93
CA TYR A 95 2.91 7.64 1.83
C TYR A 95 2.08 7.50 3.11
N GLN A 96 2.76 7.46 4.26
CA GLN A 96 2.17 7.31 5.59
C GLN A 96 1.15 8.42 5.88
N LYS A 97 1.52 9.68 5.65
CA LYS A 97 0.62 10.83 5.84
C LYS A 97 -0.69 10.68 5.07
N PHE A 98 -0.63 10.24 3.81
CA PHE A 98 -1.82 10.02 3.00
C PHE A 98 -2.60 8.80 3.46
N TYR A 99 -1.93 7.67 3.68
CA TYR A 99 -2.56 6.43 4.13
C TYR A 99 -3.29 6.61 5.46
N SER A 100 -2.62 7.17 6.48
CA SER A 100 -3.21 7.41 7.82
C SER A 100 -4.42 8.33 7.75
N ARG A 101 -4.38 9.38 6.91
CA ARG A 101 -5.52 10.28 6.72
C ARG A 101 -6.73 9.55 6.13
N MET A 102 -6.51 8.65 5.18
CA MET A 102 -7.58 7.89 4.53
C MET A 102 -8.13 6.81 5.45
N LEU A 103 -7.26 6.11 6.17
CA LEU A 103 -7.63 5.16 7.21
C LEU A 103 -8.51 5.82 8.28
N ALA A 104 -8.08 6.96 8.83
CA ALA A 104 -8.87 7.69 9.83
C ALA A 104 -10.29 8.00 9.32
N LYS A 105 -10.43 8.41 8.05
CA LYS A 105 -11.74 8.62 7.44
C LYS A 105 -12.56 7.32 7.38
N ARG A 106 -11.97 6.21 6.96
CA ARG A 106 -12.71 4.93 6.88
C ARG A 106 -13.19 4.46 8.24
N LEU A 107 -12.35 4.59 9.28
CA LEU A 107 -12.69 4.24 10.65
C LEU A 107 -13.79 5.14 11.23
N ILE A 108 -13.73 6.46 11.00
CA ILE A 108 -14.78 7.40 11.44
C ILE A 108 -16.13 7.10 10.77
N TYR A 109 -16.13 6.72 9.50
CA TYR A 109 -17.36 6.52 8.72
C TYR A 109 -17.83 5.06 8.63
N GLY A 110 -17.12 4.11 9.26
CA GLY A 110 -17.46 2.67 9.17
C GLY A 110 -17.44 2.13 7.74
N ASN A 111 -16.55 2.66 6.90
CA ASN A 111 -16.52 2.42 5.44
C ASN A 111 -15.46 1.40 5.00
N SER A 112 -14.97 0.56 5.92
CA SER A 112 -13.97 -0.47 5.66
C SER A 112 -14.60 -1.79 5.18
N VAL A 113 -13.88 -2.54 4.33
CA VAL A 113 -14.31 -3.87 3.84
C VAL A 113 -14.27 -4.92 4.95
N SER A 114 -13.22 -4.90 5.80
CA SER A 114 -13.04 -5.82 6.92
C SER A 114 -12.13 -5.21 7.98
N ASP A 115 -12.53 -5.29 9.26
CA ASP A 115 -11.73 -4.81 10.40
C ASP A 115 -10.45 -5.64 10.58
N GLU A 116 -10.51 -6.94 10.27
CA GLU A 116 -9.38 -7.87 10.34
C GLU A 116 -8.36 -7.60 9.20
N ALA A 117 -8.84 -7.29 8.00
CA ALA A 117 -7.98 -6.90 6.88
C ALA A 117 -7.26 -5.55 7.14
N GLU A 118 -7.89 -4.62 7.87
CA GLU A 118 -7.23 -3.38 8.29
C GLU A 118 -6.13 -3.65 9.32
N LEU A 119 -6.39 -4.53 10.30
CA LEU A 119 -5.40 -4.95 11.29
C LEU A 119 -4.21 -5.66 10.65
N GLN A 120 -4.45 -6.67 9.82
CA GLN A 120 -3.40 -7.50 9.21
C GLN A 120 -2.43 -6.67 8.33
N LYS A 121 -2.93 -5.62 7.69
CA LYS A 121 -2.11 -4.66 6.94
C LYS A 121 -1.36 -3.65 7.79
N MET A 122 -1.92 -3.30 8.93
CA MET A 122 -1.23 -2.53 9.95
C MET A 122 -0.04 -3.31 10.53
N PHE A 123 -0.13 -4.64 10.55
CA PHE A 123 0.88 -5.55 11.11
C PHE A 123 2.05 -5.89 10.18
N THR A 124 1.90 -5.78 8.85
CA THR A 124 2.96 -6.18 7.91
C THR A 124 4.06 -5.12 7.75
N ASP A 125 3.76 -3.84 8.04
CA ASP A 125 4.76 -2.78 8.06
C ASP A 125 5.32 -2.58 9.48
N ILE A 126 6.35 -3.36 9.81
CA ILE A 126 7.22 -3.22 10.99
C ILE A 126 7.80 -1.79 11.19
N THR A 127 7.55 -0.85 10.28
CA THR A 127 7.94 0.56 10.39
C THR A 127 6.78 1.53 10.66
N LEU A 128 5.51 1.14 10.43
CA LEU A 128 4.35 2.04 10.58
C LEU A 128 3.61 1.89 11.92
N SER A 129 3.82 0.78 12.62
CA SER A 129 2.93 0.34 13.70
C SER A 129 3.10 1.09 15.04
N ALA A 130 4.31 1.49 15.47
CA ALA A 130 4.45 2.00 16.84
C ALA A 130 3.78 3.37 17.05
N GLU A 131 4.06 4.35 16.18
CA GLU A 131 3.59 5.72 16.39
C GLU A 131 2.14 5.94 15.96
N ILE A 132 1.69 5.34 14.86
CA ILE A 132 0.31 5.50 14.40
C ILE A 132 -0.63 4.74 15.33
N ASN A 133 -0.28 3.53 15.77
CA ASN A 133 -1.13 2.79 16.71
C ASN A 133 -1.17 3.48 18.07
N GLY A 134 -0.06 4.09 18.50
CA GLY A 134 -0.03 4.94 19.69
C GLY A 134 -0.99 6.12 19.57
N LYS A 135 -0.84 6.94 18.52
CA LYS A 135 -1.68 8.14 18.29
C LYS A 135 -3.15 7.80 18.05
N PHE A 136 -3.42 6.68 17.37
CA PHE A 136 -4.79 6.21 17.12
C PHE A 136 -5.42 5.62 18.38
N SER A 137 -4.66 4.87 19.20
CA SER A 137 -5.12 4.38 20.51
C SER A 137 -5.40 5.53 21.47
N GLU A 138 -4.58 6.58 21.47
CA GLU A 138 -4.86 7.80 22.23
C GLU A 138 -6.11 8.53 21.73
N TYR A 139 -6.28 8.64 20.41
CA TYR A 139 -7.46 9.27 19.80
C TYR A 139 -8.75 8.50 20.12
N THR A 140 -8.72 7.17 20.07
CA THR A 140 -9.90 6.34 20.42
C THR A 140 -10.18 6.39 21.92
N LYS A 141 -9.16 6.33 22.78
CA LYS A 141 -9.34 6.53 24.23
C LYS A 141 -9.97 7.88 24.55
N LYS A 142 -9.49 8.95 23.91
CA LYS A 142 -9.97 10.31 24.17
C LYS A 142 -11.40 10.56 23.65
N ASN A 143 -11.79 9.93 22.55
CA ASN A 143 -13.06 10.25 21.87
C ASN A 143 -14.14 9.18 21.99
N ILE A 144 -13.81 7.96 22.44
CA ILE A 144 -14.77 6.86 22.60
C ILE A 144 -15.05 6.57 24.08
N ASN A 145 -14.08 6.74 24.98
CA ASN A 145 -14.26 6.38 26.40
C ASN A 145 -14.69 7.54 27.32
N GLY A 146 -14.78 8.78 26.84
CA GLY A 146 -15.39 9.87 27.60
C GLY A 146 -14.79 10.13 28.99
N GLU A 147 -13.47 10.02 29.15
CA GLU A 147 -12.79 10.47 30.38
C GLU A 147 -12.08 11.80 30.11
N ASN A 148 -12.58 12.85 30.78
CA ASN A 148 -11.88 14.12 31.00
C ASN A 148 -10.67 13.92 31.90
#